data_AF-I7KYN2-F1
#
_entry.id   AF-I7KYN2-F1
#
_cell.length_a   1.000
_cell.length_b   1.000
_cell.length_c   1.000
_cell.angle_alpha   90.00
_cell.angle_beta   90.00
_cell.angle_gamma   90.00
#
_symmetry.space_group_name_H-M   'P 1'
#
loop_
_entity.id
_entity.type
_entity.pdbx_description
1 polymer ?
#
loop_
_entity_poly.entity_id
_entity_poly.type
_entity_poly.pdbx_seq_one_letter_code
_entity_poly.pdbx_strand_id
1 'polypeptide(L)'
;MINLTTPLGDEVLDLRAGDRVTLSGTIYTARDEAHLRMMEEGIPFAPEGAVVYHCGPVVQEGRLVVAGPTTSARMNALTGFLIDAGVRALIGKGGMGPEVVEQLRGRAVYLALTGGCAALAAARMRLCGVYFEDLGMAEAVWVIEADHLPLTVGIDAHGGDLFRAVREKAKTQFHQRFNI
;
A
#
# COMPACT_ATOMS: atom_id res chain seq x y z
N MET A 1 -12.18 5.14 -14.50
CA MET A 1 -11.59 4.46 -13.31
C MET A 1 -10.74 3.35 -13.89
N ILE A 2 -9.46 3.32 -13.56
CA ILE A 2 -8.50 2.38 -14.16
C ILE A 2 -8.58 1.07 -13.37
N ASN A 3 -8.62 -0.07 -14.05
CA ASN A 3 -8.73 -1.38 -13.39
C ASN A 3 -7.37 -2.07 -13.46
N LEU A 4 -6.87 -2.48 -12.30
CA LEU A 4 -5.62 -3.19 -12.12
C LEU A 4 -5.91 -4.62 -11.66
N THR A 5 -5.10 -5.57 -12.09
CA THR A 5 -5.22 -6.97 -11.66
C THR A 5 -3.85 -7.52 -11.37
N THR A 6 -3.65 -8.09 -10.18
CA THR A 6 -2.36 -8.68 -9.83
C THR A 6 -2.16 -10.05 -10.52
N PRO A 7 -0.91 -10.45 -10.83
CA PRO A 7 0.33 -9.69 -10.66
C PRO A 7 0.40 -8.47 -11.60
N LEU A 8 0.84 -7.34 -11.07
CA LEU A 8 0.93 -6.07 -11.80
C LEU A 8 2.14 -6.07 -12.75
N GLY A 9 1.94 -5.52 -13.94
CA GLY A 9 2.99 -5.28 -14.93
C GLY A 9 3.37 -3.79 -15.04
N ASP A 10 3.89 -3.42 -16.20
CA ASP A 10 4.35 -2.05 -16.48
C ASP A 10 3.20 -1.05 -16.61
N GLU A 11 1.93 -1.49 -16.64
CA GLU A 11 0.77 -0.58 -16.63
C GLU A 11 0.75 0.36 -15.41
N VAL A 12 1.41 -0.01 -14.31
CA VAL A 12 1.55 0.86 -13.14
C VAL A 12 2.42 2.08 -13.42
N LEU A 13 3.30 2.01 -14.43
CA LEU A 13 4.23 3.08 -14.80
C LEU A 13 3.56 4.18 -15.61
N ASP A 14 2.33 3.97 -16.09
CA ASP A 14 1.56 5.00 -16.80
C ASP A 14 0.68 5.83 -15.85
N LEU A 15 0.50 5.37 -14.62
CA LEU A 15 -0.34 6.00 -13.61
C LEU A 15 0.22 7.34 -13.14
N ARG A 16 -0.68 8.27 -12.79
CA ARG A 16 -0.35 9.59 -12.23
C ARG A 16 -0.91 9.76 -10.84
N ALA A 17 -0.19 10.49 -10.00
CA ALA A 17 -0.67 10.86 -8.68
C ALA A 17 -2.03 11.58 -8.77
N GLY A 18 -3.03 11.08 -8.05
CA GLY A 18 -4.43 11.51 -8.10
C GLY A 18 -5.36 10.62 -8.92
N ASP A 19 -4.84 9.69 -9.73
CA ASP A 19 -5.67 8.75 -10.48
C ASP A 19 -6.47 7.84 -9.55
N ARG A 20 -7.69 7.50 -9.99
CA ARG A 20 -8.59 6.58 -9.28
C ARG A 20 -8.52 5.20 -9.93
N VAL A 21 -8.13 4.22 -9.15
CA VAL A 21 -7.96 2.83 -9.60
C VAL A 21 -8.86 1.88 -8.82
N THR A 22 -9.15 0.73 -9.40
CA THR A 22 -9.62 -0.45 -8.67
C THR A 22 -8.57 -1.55 -8.79
N LEU A 23 -8.42 -2.35 -7.73
CA LEU A 23 -7.48 -3.47 -7.72
C LEU A 23 -8.24 -4.77 -7.44
N SER A 24 -8.01 -5.77 -8.31
CA SER A 24 -8.45 -7.14 -8.13
C SER A 24 -7.26 -8.10 -8.10
N GLY A 25 -7.42 -9.26 -7.46
CA GLY A 25 -6.39 -10.30 -7.37
C GLY A 25 -5.72 -10.38 -6.00
N THR A 26 -4.63 -11.12 -5.91
CA THR A 26 -3.89 -11.37 -4.66
C THR A 26 -3.12 -10.13 -4.19
N ILE A 27 -3.26 -9.81 -2.90
CA ILE A 27 -2.49 -8.82 -2.15
C ILE A 27 -2.00 -9.45 -0.84
N TYR A 28 -0.89 -8.94 -0.30
CA TYR A 28 -0.27 -9.45 0.92
C TYR A 28 -0.26 -8.39 1.99
N THR A 29 -0.82 -8.65 3.17
CA THR A 29 -0.64 -7.70 4.28
C THR A 29 0.79 -7.79 4.79
N ALA A 30 1.42 -6.66 5.08
CA ALA A 30 2.66 -6.67 5.86
C ALA A 30 2.81 -5.30 6.53
N ARG A 31 3.34 -5.31 7.75
CA ARG A 31 3.68 -4.10 8.49
C ARG A 31 4.97 -4.34 9.28
N ASP A 32 5.18 -3.59 10.35
CA ASP A 32 6.45 -3.41 11.06
C ASP A 32 7.25 -4.73 11.24
N GLU A 33 6.73 -5.73 11.96
CA GLU A 33 7.49 -6.97 12.25
C GLU A 33 7.64 -7.89 11.03
N ALA A 34 6.62 -7.96 10.18
CA ALA A 34 6.70 -8.75 8.95
C ALA A 34 7.78 -8.22 7.99
N HIS A 35 7.96 -6.90 7.89
CA HIS A 35 9.03 -6.35 7.05
C HIS A 35 10.41 -6.71 7.60
N LEU A 36 10.61 -6.57 8.92
CA LEU A 36 11.87 -6.94 9.58
C LEU A 36 12.18 -8.42 9.33
N ARG A 37 11.20 -9.30 9.54
CA ARG A 37 11.38 -10.73 9.31
C ARG A 37 11.67 -11.06 7.84
N MET A 38 11.00 -10.40 6.90
CA MET A 38 11.28 -10.59 5.47
C MET A 38 12.68 -10.12 5.06
N MET A 39 13.26 -9.12 5.74
CA MET A 39 14.65 -8.70 5.50
C MET A 39 15.65 -9.73 6.00
N GLU A 40 15.34 -10.44 7.08
CA GLU A 40 16.23 -11.44 7.69
C GLU A 40 16.09 -12.83 7.06
N GLU A 41 14.85 -13.30 6.88
CA GLU A 41 14.52 -14.67 6.46
C GLU A 41 14.13 -14.76 4.96
N GLY A 42 13.84 -13.63 4.31
CA GLY A 42 13.40 -13.55 2.91
C GLY A 42 11.89 -13.39 2.73
N ILE A 43 11.49 -13.03 1.51
CA ILE A 43 10.08 -12.80 1.15
C ILE A 43 9.38 -14.16 0.96
N PRO A 44 8.27 -14.46 1.69
CA PRO A 44 7.63 -15.78 1.67
C PRO A 44 6.64 -15.98 0.50
N PHE A 45 6.54 -15.02 -0.42
CA PHE A 45 5.65 -15.04 -1.59
C PHE A 45 6.41 -14.59 -2.84
N ALA A 46 5.84 -14.82 -4.03
CA ALA A 46 6.42 -14.35 -5.29
C ALA A 46 6.32 -12.80 -5.36
N PRO A 47 7.45 -12.07 -5.33
CA PRO A 47 7.42 -10.60 -5.21
C PRO A 47 7.14 -9.89 -6.54
N GLU A 48 7.48 -10.50 -7.68
CA GLU A 48 7.29 -9.92 -9.02
C GLU A 48 5.82 -9.57 -9.28
N GLY A 49 5.52 -8.28 -9.44
CA GLY A 49 4.15 -7.79 -9.67
C GLY A 49 3.25 -7.85 -8.44
N ALA A 50 3.79 -8.23 -7.28
CA ALA A 50 3.01 -8.32 -6.06
C ALA A 50 2.63 -6.94 -5.51
N VAL A 51 1.64 -6.96 -4.62
CA VAL A 51 1.14 -5.78 -3.93
C VAL A 51 1.19 -6.02 -2.43
N VAL A 52 1.90 -5.14 -1.72
CA VAL A 52 2.02 -5.19 -0.27
C VAL A 52 1.09 -4.16 0.35
N TYR A 53 0.21 -4.61 1.23
CA TYR A 53 -0.79 -3.81 1.92
C TYR A 53 -0.39 -3.59 3.37
N HIS A 54 -0.06 -2.34 3.72
CA HIS A 54 0.18 -1.91 5.08
C HIS A 54 -1.12 -1.96 5.88
N CYS A 55 -1.38 -3.11 6.50
CA CYS A 55 -2.62 -3.43 7.22
C CYS A 55 -2.32 -4.37 8.38
N GLY A 56 -2.94 -4.09 9.54
CA GLY A 56 -3.11 -5.08 10.58
C GLY A 56 -4.59 -5.48 10.60
N PRO A 57 -4.98 -6.58 9.94
CA PRO A 57 -6.38 -6.95 9.84
C PRO A 57 -6.90 -7.55 11.15
N VAL A 58 -8.23 -7.59 11.27
CA VAL A 58 -8.93 -8.40 12.27
C VAL A 58 -9.49 -9.62 11.56
N VAL A 59 -8.99 -10.79 11.94
CA VAL A 59 -9.44 -12.08 11.44
C VAL A 59 -10.23 -12.80 12.52
N GLN A 60 -11.44 -13.24 12.20
CA GLN A 60 -12.29 -14.00 13.11
C GLN A 60 -12.88 -15.18 12.34
N GLU A 61 -12.79 -16.38 12.92
CA GLU A 61 -13.35 -17.61 12.34
C GLU A 61 -12.92 -17.83 10.87
N GLY A 62 -11.65 -17.53 10.56
CA GLY A 62 -11.09 -17.66 9.21
C GLY A 62 -11.57 -16.62 8.20
N ARG A 63 -12.20 -15.53 8.65
CA ARG A 63 -12.70 -14.44 7.79
C ARG A 63 -12.10 -13.09 8.18
N LEU A 64 -11.89 -12.24 7.19
CA LEU A 64 -11.51 -10.85 7.39
C LEU A 64 -12.74 -10.04 7.83
N VAL A 65 -12.74 -9.56 9.06
CA VAL A 65 -13.81 -8.70 9.60
C VAL A 65 -13.47 -7.23 9.35
N VAL A 66 -12.20 -6.88 9.49
CA VAL A 66 -11.71 -5.51 9.31
C VAL A 66 -10.35 -5.55 8.63
N ALA A 67 -10.16 -4.77 7.57
CA ALA A 67 -8.90 -4.70 6.83
C ALA A 67 -8.61 -3.25 6.46
N GLY A 68 -8.34 -2.42 7.47
CA GLY A 68 -8.06 -0.99 7.31
C GLY A 68 -6.56 -0.69 7.17
N PRO A 69 -6.18 0.40 6.47
CA PRO A 69 -4.78 0.71 6.26
C PRO A 69 -4.14 1.26 7.54
N THR A 70 -2.87 0.92 7.77
CA THR A 70 -2.00 1.58 8.75
C THR A 70 -1.15 2.67 8.09
N THR A 71 -0.56 3.53 8.93
CA THR A 71 0.30 4.64 8.50
C THR A 71 1.55 4.10 7.82
N SER A 72 1.71 4.39 6.53
CA SER A 72 2.78 3.81 5.70
C SER A 72 4.17 4.38 5.98
N ALA A 73 4.25 5.61 6.48
CA ALA A 73 5.51 6.24 6.84
C ALA A 73 6.36 5.46 7.86
N ARG A 74 5.75 4.56 8.65
CA ARG A 74 6.49 3.69 9.59
C ARG A 74 7.40 2.68 8.88
N MET A 75 7.06 2.30 7.65
CA MET A 75 7.81 1.32 6.86
C MET A 75 8.78 2.00 5.88
N ASN A 76 8.99 3.32 5.94
CA ASN A 76 9.87 4.03 5.00
C ASN A 76 11.25 3.38 4.87
N ALA A 77 11.91 3.09 6.00
CA ALA A 77 13.23 2.45 6.03
C ALA A 77 13.21 0.94 5.75
N LEU A 78 12.02 0.33 5.67
CA LEU A 78 11.82 -1.10 5.57
C LEU A 78 11.26 -1.53 4.21
N THR A 79 10.97 -0.61 3.30
CA THR A 79 10.22 -0.93 2.07
C THR A 79 11.11 -1.19 0.86
N GLY A 80 12.32 -0.62 0.83
CA GLY A 80 13.19 -0.63 -0.36
C GLY A 80 13.44 -2.03 -0.92
N PHE A 81 13.74 -3.00 -0.05
CA PHE A 81 14.03 -4.38 -0.47
C PHE A 81 12.86 -5.07 -1.17
N LEU A 82 11.61 -4.72 -0.83
CA LEU A 82 10.42 -5.26 -1.49
C LEU A 82 10.31 -4.75 -2.93
N ILE A 83 10.57 -3.44 -3.12
CA ILE A 83 10.55 -2.82 -4.45
C ILE A 83 11.69 -3.38 -5.31
N ASP A 84 12.87 -3.55 -4.72
CA ASP A 84 14.03 -4.15 -5.38
C ASP A 84 13.75 -5.61 -5.81
N ALA A 85 12.93 -6.32 -5.04
CA ALA A 85 12.49 -7.68 -5.35
C ALA A 85 11.32 -7.76 -6.36
N GLY A 86 10.80 -6.63 -6.87
CA GLY A 86 9.78 -6.63 -7.92
C GLY A 86 8.35 -6.33 -7.45
N VAL A 87 8.14 -5.96 -6.17
CA VAL A 87 6.84 -5.46 -5.70
C VAL A 87 6.49 -4.17 -6.46
N ARG A 88 5.33 -4.17 -7.12
CA ARG A 88 4.91 -3.09 -8.02
C ARG A 88 3.94 -2.09 -7.39
N ALA A 89 3.31 -2.44 -6.27
CA ALA A 89 2.52 -1.48 -5.52
C ALA A 89 2.55 -1.68 -4.01
N LEU A 90 2.45 -0.57 -3.30
CA LEU A 90 2.26 -0.51 -1.86
C LEU A 90 0.90 0.11 -1.57
N ILE A 91 0.11 -0.47 -0.66
CA ILE A 91 -1.17 0.09 -0.22
C ILE A 91 -1.07 0.57 1.21
N GLY A 92 -1.62 1.75 1.53
CA GLY A 92 -1.77 2.17 2.92
C GLY A 92 -2.40 3.55 3.11
N LYS A 93 -2.12 4.24 4.22
CA LYS A 93 -2.55 5.63 4.48
C LYS A 93 -1.40 6.55 4.90
N GLY A 94 -1.60 7.84 4.69
CA GLY A 94 -0.71 8.91 5.17
C GLY A 94 0.47 9.24 4.25
N GLY A 95 0.68 8.47 3.19
CA GLY A 95 1.81 8.64 2.28
C GLY A 95 3.11 8.07 2.84
N MET A 96 4.19 8.29 2.10
CA MET A 96 5.54 7.80 2.42
C MET A 96 6.58 8.91 2.23
N GLY A 97 7.78 8.68 2.74
CA GLY A 97 8.88 9.66 2.72
C GLY A 97 9.52 9.83 1.34
N PRO A 98 10.35 10.88 1.16
CA PRO A 98 11.02 11.17 -0.12
C PRO A 98 11.95 10.05 -0.59
N GLU A 99 12.55 9.30 0.33
CA GLU A 99 13.34 8.12 0.01
C GLU A 99 12.52 7.08 -0.74
N VAL A 100 11.31 6.78 -0.25
CA VAL A 100 10.41 5.82 -0.91
C VAL A 100 9.88 6.37 -2.22
N VAL A 101 9.59 7.68 -2.32
CA VAL A 101 9.21 8.32 -3.58
C VAL A 101 10.25 8.05 -4.67
N GLU A 102 11.54 8.18 -4.34
CA GLU A 102 12.60 7.90 -5.29
C GLU A 102 12.75 6.40 -5.55
N GLN A 103 12.58 5.55 -4.54
CA GLN A 103 12.55 4.10 -4.74
C GLN A 103 11.41 3.67 -5.68
N LEU A 104 10.26 4.32 -5.66
CA LEU A 104 9.13 4.00 -6.54
C LEU A 104 9.38 4.43 -8.00
N ARG A 105 10.27 5.40 -8.25
CA ARG A 105 10.49 6.00 -9.57
C ARG A 105 10.85 4.93 -10.62
N GLY A 106 10.06 4.87 -11.69
CA GLY A 106 10.22 3.92 -12.80
C GLY A 106 9.93 2.46 -12.45
N ARG A 107 9.47 2.17 -11.22
CA ARG A 107 9.37 0.80 -10.71
C ARG A 107 7.99 0.45 -10.17
N ALA A 108 7.40 1.31 -9.36
CA ALA A 108 6.22 0.96 -8.58
C ALA A 108 5.37 2.19 -8.23
N VAL A 109 4.21 1.97 -7.63
CA VAL A 109 3.31 3.04 -7.17
C VAL A 109 2.90 2.85 -5.71
N TYR A 110 2.57 3.95 -5.04
CA TYR A 110 1.89 3.92 -3.75
C TYR A 110 0.41 4.22 -3.95
N LEU A 111 -0.44 3.32 -3.48
CA LEU A 111 -1.90 3.39 -3.56
C LEU A 111 -2.47 3.73 -2.18
N ALA A 112 -3.09 4.90 -2.08
CA ALA A 112 -3.79 5.34 -0.89
C ALA A 112 -5.17 4.66 -0.82
N LEU A 113 -5.42 3.96 0.28
CA LEU A 113 -6.76 3.52 0.66
C LEU A 113 -7.37 4.53 1.63
N THR A 114 -8.63 4.92 1.37
CA THR A 114 -9.35 5.87 2.23
C THR A 114 -9.54 5.29 3.63
N GLY A 115 -8.91 5.91 4.63
CA GLY A 115 -9.05 5.51 6.03
C GLY A 115 -10.48 5.71 6.56
N GLY A 116 -10.91 4.88 7.51
CA GLY A 116 -12.22 4.99 8.18
C GLY A 116 -13.30 4.05 7.65
N CYS A 117 -13.08 3.38 6.52
CA CYS A 117 -14.03 2.44 5.90
C CYS A 117 -13.54 0.99 5.97
N ALA A 118 -12.89 0.59 7.06
CA ALA A 118 -12.13 -0.66 7.14
C ALA A 118 -12.99 -1.95 7.03
N ALA A 119 -14.22 -1.93 7.55
CA ALA A 119 -15.17 -3.05 7.39
C ALA A 119 -15.71 -3.13 5.95
N LEU A 120 -15.96 -1.97 5.30
CA LEU A 120 -16.38 -1.92 3.91
C LEU A 120 -15.26 -2.39 2.96
N ALA A 121 -14.00 -2.04 3.26
CA ALA A 121 -12.85 -2.55 2.53
C ALA A 121 -12.75 -4.09 2.67
N ALA A 122 -12.92 -4.62 3.88
CA ALA A 122 -12.91 -6.07 4.12
C ALA A 122 -14.03 -6.80 3.38
N ALA A 123 -15.18 -6.17 3.13
CA ALA A 123 -16.27 -6.75 2.33
C ALA A 123 -15.89 -7.01 0.85
N ARG A 124 -14.77 -6.45 0.37
CA ARG A 124 -14.19 -6.69 -0.95
C ARG A 124 -12.96 -7.60 -0.89
N MET A 125 -12.77 -8.32 0.22
CA MET A 125 -11.57 -9.11 0.47
C MET A 125 -11.94 -10.51 0.94
N ARG A 126 -11.22 -11.50 0.43
CA ARG A 126 -11.33 -12.90 0.86
C ARG A 126 -10.00 -13.40 1.38
N LEU A 127 -10.00 -13.95 2.58
CA LEU A 127 -8.81 -14.55 3.17
C LEU A 127 -8.44 -15.83 2.43
N CYS A 128 -7.17 -15.99 2.07
CA CYS A 128 -6.67 -17.13 1.29
C CYS A 128 -5.57 -17.91 2.01
N GLY A 129 -4.84 -17.29 2.93
CA GLY A 129 -3.74 -17.93 3.64
C GLY A 129 -2.99 -16.95 4.53
N VAL A 130 -1.94 -17.45 5.16
CA VAL A 130 -1.10 -16.70 6.10
C VAL A 130 0.33 -17.22 6.04
N TYR A 131 1.29 -16.30 6.13
CA TYR A 131 2.69 -16.57 6.45
C TYR A 131 3.04 -15.86 7.77
N PHE A 132 4.08 -16.36 8.46
CA PHE A 132 4.55 -15.80 9.73
C PHE A 132 3.42 -15.63 10.76
N GLU A 133 2.55 -16.63 10.88
CA GLU A 133 1.39 -16.60 11.78
C GLU A 133 1.79 -16.41 13.25
N ASP A 134 3.00 -16.83 13.61
CA ASP A 134 3.61 -16.66 14.93
C ASP A 134 3.88 -15.20 15.32
N LEU A 135 3.94 -14.27 14.36
CA LEU A 135 4.01 -12.82 14.64
C LEU A 135 2.68 -12.27 15.21
N GLY A 136 1.62 -13.08 15.16
CA GLY A 136 0.29 -12.72 15.65
C GLY A 136 -0.55 -11.99 14.60
N MET A 137 -1.85 -11.93 14.87
CA MET A 137 -2.87 -11.52 13.88
C MET A 137 -2.60 -10.18 13.20
N ALA A 138 -2.09 -9.20 13.94
CA ALA A 138 -1.89 -7.86 13.39
C ALA A 138 -0.62 -7.74 12.54
N GLU A 139 0.39 -8.58 12.77
CA GLU A 139 1.72 -8.48 12.16
C GLU A 139 1.99 -9.57 11.12
N ALA A 140 1.26 -10.70 11.16
CA ALA A 140 1.38 -11.78 10.20
C ALA A 140 1.12 -11.32 8.75
N VAL A 141 1.69 -12.06 7.79
CA VAL A 141 1.52 -11.79 6.36
C VAL A 141 0.30 -12.54 5.85
N TRP A 142 -0.84 -11.86 5.80
CA TRP A 142 -2.08 -12.45 5.29
C TRP A 142 -2.14 -12.38 3.77
N VAL A 143 -2.49 -13.51 3.15
CA VAL A 143 -2.78 -13.60 1.72
C VAL A 143 -4.25 -13.32 1.51
N ILE A 144 -4.55 -12.27 0.75
CA ILE A 144 -5.90 -11.76 0.56
C ILE A 144 -6.19 -11.68 -0.94
N GLU A 145 -7.34 -12.18 -1.36
CA GLU A 145 -7.88 -11.89 -2.69
C GLU A 145 -8.81 -10.68 -2.60
N ALA A 146 -8.45 -9.61 -3.29
CA ALA A 146 -9.24 -8.38 -3.40
C ALA A 146 -10.14 -8.42 -4.65
N ASP A 147 -11.33 -7.85 -4.53
CA ASP A 147 -12.31 -7.72 -5.61
C ASP A 147 -12.71 -6.26 -5.83
N HIS A 148 -12.13 -5.64 -6.85
CA HIS A 148 -12.35 -4.24 -7.23
C HIS A 148 -12.19 -3.28 -6.04
N LEU A 149 -11.12 -3.43 -5.26
CA LEU A 149 -10.80 -2.56 -4.13
C LEU A 149 -10.53 -1.13 -4.64
N PRO A 150 -11.33 -0.13 -4.27
CA PRO A 150 -11.13 1.23 -4.75
C PRO A 150 -9.94 1.90 -4.04
N LEU A 151 -9.03 2.47 -4.83
CA LEU A 151 -7.79 3.11 -4.38
C LEU A 151 -7.54 4.42 -5.14
N THR A 152 -6.65 5.23 -4.60
CA THR A 152 -6.15 6.45 -5.26
C THR A 152 -4.65 6.37 -5.37
N VAL A 153 -4.08 6.71 -6.53
CA VAL A 153 -2.62 6.79 -6.69
C VAL A 153 -2.10 7.95 -5.85
N GLY A 154 -1.42 7.64 -4.76
CA GLY A 154 -0.88 8.63 -3.84
C GLY A 154 0.52 9.08 -4.23
N ILE A 155 1.36 8.16 -4.69
CA ILE A 155 2.68 8.44 -5.25
C ILE A 155 2.82 7.64 -6.54
N ASP A 156 3.19 8.29 -7.64
CA ASP A 156 3.37 7.64 -8.93
C ASP A 156 4.84 7.30 -9.24
N ALA A 157 5.04 6.52 -10.31
CA ALA A 157 6.37 6.10 -10.76
C ALA A 157 7.20 7.23 -11.39
N HIS A 158 6.72 8.47 -11.41
CA HIS A 158 7.41 9.63 -11.99
C HIS A 158 7.87 10.63 -10.91
N GLY A 159 7.67 10.29 -9.64
CA GLY A 159 7.96 11.15 -8.50
C GLY A 159 6.85 12.16 -8.18
N GLY A 160 5.67 12.02 -8.79
CA GLY A 160 4.47 12.72 -8.38
C GLY A 160 4.00 12.22 -7.02
N ASP A 161 3.72 13.14 -6.10
CA ASP A 161 3.28 12.85 -4.74
C ASP A 161 2.08 13.74 -4.40
N LEU A 162 0.90 13.11 -4.31
CA LEU A 162 -0.36 13.76 -3.99
C LEU A 162 -0.34 14.39 -2.59
N PHE A 163 0.27 13.73 -1.62
CA PHE A 163 0.32 14.20 -0.23
C PHE A 163 1.19 15.45 -0.12
N ARG A 164 2.35 15.46 -0.79
CA ARG A 164 3.21 16.64 -0.89
C ARG A 164 2.49 17.78 -1.61
N ALA A 165 1.87 17.52 -2.75
CA ALA A 165 1.16 18.54 -3.52
C ALA A 165 0.04 19.21 -2.72
N VAL A 166 -0.79 18.42 -2.02
CA VAL A 166 -1.86 18.95 -1.16
C VAL A 166 -1.30 19.77 0.00
N ARG A 167 -0.23 19.29 0.65
CA ARG A 167 0.40 19.98 1.79
C ARG A 167 0.98 21.33 1.38
N GLU A 168 1.70 21.39 0.26
CA GLU A 168 2.29 22.63 -0.23
C GLU A 168 1.21 23.63 -0.65
N LYS A 169 0.16 23.18 -1.35
CA LYS A 169 -0.99 24.03 -1.68
C LYS A 169 -1.65 24.60 -0.42
N ALA A 170 -1.86 23.77 0.60
CA ALA A 170 -2.45 24.21 1.87
C ALA A 170 -1.59 25.26 2.57
N LYS A 171 -0.26 25.08 2.61
CA LYS A 171 0.68 26.08 3.16
C LYS A 171 0.63 27.40 2.39
N THR A 172 0.65 27.34 1.05
CA THR A 172 0.54 28.55 0.22
C THR A 172 -0.74 29.32 0.52
N GLN A 173 -1.88 28.64 0.59
CA GLN A 173 -3.16 29.26 0.91
C GLN A 173 -3.19 29.85 2.33
N PHE A 174 -2.59 29.15 3.30
CA PHE A 174 -2.47 29.63 4.66
C PHE A 174 -1.66 30.93 4.74
N HIS A 175 -0.47 30.98 4.13
CA HIS A 175 0.37 32.18 4.09
C HIS A 175 -0.34 33.34 3.38
N GLN A 176 -0.99 33.09 2.23
CA GLN A 176 -1.76 34.10 1.50
C GLN A 176 -2.92 34.68 2.33
N ARG A 177 -3.59 33.83 3.12
CA ARG A 177 -4.74 34.25 3.90
C ARG A 177 -4.36 35.04 5.16
N PHE A 178 -3.26 34.67 5.80
CA PHE A 178 -2.85 35.21 7.09
C PHE A 178 -1.65 36.18 7.03
N ASN A 179 -1.16 36.49 5.83
CA ASN A 179 -0.15 37.52 5.56
C ASN A 179 1.14 37.34 6.38
N ILE A 180 1.58 36.07 6.50
CA ILE A 180 2.85 35.62 7.08
C ILE A 180 3.67 34.88 6.05
#